data_AF-A0A1I9LPQ7-F1
#
_entry.id   AF-A0A1I9LPQ7-F1
#
_cell.length_a   1.000
_cell.length_b   1.000
_cell.length_c   1.000
_cell.angle_alpha   90.00
_cell.angle_beta   90.00
_cell.angle_gamma   90.00
#
_symmetry.space_group_name_H-M   'P 1'
#
loop_
_entity.id
_entity.type
_entity.pdbx_description
1 polymer ?
#
loop_
_entity_poly.entity_id
_entity_poly.type
_entity_poly.pdbx_seq_one_letter_code
_entity_poly.pdbx_strand_id
1 'polypeptide(L)'
;MPSEITEEIVKEIILVEGNNESQEHKWRSMKQENEELKKRLRVMKEELEDKDSELEQREGLINALLVKERYANDEILEAQKLLISQMRDLTDDRTTIRVKRMGHLDVEPFVKASKRRLTGNDTEVYAEWEENLRDPHWQPFKRVETGNIVKEVVDEEDEKLKNLREEWGEEVMNAVKTALEEVNEFNPSGRHVVPTLWNSEQGRVATLREVIAHMTHEIKTLKRKKNLKHRK
;
A
#
# COMPACT_ATOMS: atom_id res chain seq x y z
N MET A 1 -19.50 -45.36 88.55
CA MET A 1 -19.95 -45.93 87.27
C MET A 1 -20.97 -45.04 86.54
N PRO A 2 -21.96 -44.38 87.18
CA PRO A 2 -22.83 -43.43 86.45
C PRO A 2 -22.16 -42.09 86.04
N SER A 3 -21.14 -41.62 86.77
CA SER A 3 -20.56 -40.28 86.56
C SER A 3 -19.59 -40.18 85.38
N GLU A 4 -18.89 -41.27 85.04
CA GLU A 4 -17.92 -41.29 83.91
C GLU A 4 -18.65 -41.23 82.57
N ILE A 5 -19.76 -41.95 82.44
CA ILE A 5 -20.61 -41.95 81.23
C ILE A 5 -21.19 -40.54 81.00
N THR A 6 -21.61 -39.86 82.06
CA THR A 6 -22.13 -38.48 81.93
C THR A 6 -21.05 -37.48 81.54
N GLU A 7 -19.82 -37.62 82.02
CA GLU A 7 -18.71 -36.74 81.62
C GLU A 7 -18.29 -36.94 80.15
N GLU A 8 -18.32 -38.18 79.67
CA GLU A 8 -17.98 -38.51 78.28
C GLU A 8 -19.03 -37.97 77.30
N ILE A 9 -20.32 -38.12 77.63
CA ILE A 9 -21.42 -37.54 76.84
C ILE A 9 -21.31 -36.00 76.78
N VAL A 10 -20.98 -35.34 77.89
CA VAL A 10 -20.82 -33.87 77.91
C VAL A 10 -19.65 -33.42 77.03
N LYS A 11 -18.52 -34.14 77.04
CA LYS A 11 -17.38 -33.84 76.15
C LYS A 11 -17.75 -33.98 74.68
N GLU A 12 -18.50 -35.03 74.35
CA GLU A 12 -18.95 -35.28 72.98
C GLU A 12 -19.95 -34.22 72.49
N ILE A 13 -20.87 -33.77 73.35
CA ILE A 13 -21.79 -32.66 73.05
C ILE A 13 -21.01 -31.37 72.75
N ILE A 14 -20.04 -30.99 73.59
CA ILE A 14 -19.24 -29.78 73.38
C ILE A 14 -18.45 -29.84 72.05
N LEU A 15 -17.90 -31.01 71.71
CA LEU A 15 -17.20 -31.21 70.43
C LEU A 15 -18.14 -31.09 69.23
N VAL A 16 -19.35 -31.65 69.33
CA VAL A 16 -20.37 -31.57 68.29
C VAL A 16 -20.87 -30.14 68.11
N GLU A 17 -21.12 -29.41 69.21
CA GLU A 17 -21.53 -28.00 69.18
C GLU A 17 -20.45 -27.12 68.54
N GLY A 18 -19.19 -27.27 68.93
CA GLY A 18 -18.08 -26.53 68.33
C GLY A 18 -17.88 -26.82 66.83
N ASN A 19 -18.09 -28.07 66.41
CA ASN A 19 -18.03 -28.44 64.99
C ASN A 19 -19.21 -27.84 64.21
N ASN A 20 -20.41 -27.82 64.78
CA ASN A 20 -21.60 -27.20 64.17
C ASN A 20 -21.43 -25.68 64.02
N GLU A 21 -20.91 -25.00 65.03
CA GLU A 21 -20.58 -23.56 64.96
C GLU A 21 -19.54 -23.25 63.88
N SER A 22 -18.51 -24.10 63.75
CA SER A 22 -17.49 -23.97 62.70
C SER A 22 -18.10 -24.13 61.30
N GLN A 23 -18.99 -25.11 61.11
CA GLN A 23 -19.70 -25.32 59.84
C GLN A 23 -20.63 -24.15 59.49
N GLU A 24 -21.36 -23.64 60.48
CA GLU A 24 -22.20 -22.44 60.34
C GLU A 24 -21.38 -21.21 59.92
N HIS A 25 -20.23 -20.99 60.54
CA HIS A 25 -19.34 -19.89 60.17
C HIS A 25 -18.81 -20.04 58.74
N LYS A 26 -18.42 -21.25 58.34
CA LYS A 26 -17.96 -21.55 56.98
C LYS A 26 -19.07 -21.35 55.95
N TRP A 27 -20.29 -21.78 56.26
CA TRP A 27 -21.47 -21.56 55.41
C TRP A 27 -21.76 -20.06 55.21
N ARG A 28 -21.68 -19.27 56.29
CA ARG A 28 -21.88 -17.81 56.21
C ARG A 28 -20.79 -17.13 55.36
N SER A 29 -19.53 -17.51 55.54
CA SER A 29 -18.41 -16.99 54.71
C SER A 29 -18.62 -17.32 53.24
N MET A 30 -18.91 -18.60 52.94
CA MET A 30 -19.14 -19.06 51.57
C MET A 30 -20.34 -18.36 50.93
N LYS A 31 -21.40 -18.09 51.71
CA LYS A 31 -22.56 -17.32 51.24
C LYS A 31 -22.19 -15.88 50.90
N GLN A 32 -21.38 -15.22 51.73
CA GLN A 32 -20.90 -13.86 51.45
C GLN A 32 -20.01 -13.80 50.20
N GLU A 33 -19.07 -14.74 50.06
CA GLU A 33 -18.21 -14.84 48.88
C GLU A 33 -19.01 -15.07 47.60
N ASN A 34 -20.05 -15.92 47.65
CA ASN A 34 -20.91 -16.18 46.50
C ASN A 34 -21.71 -14.93 46.10
N GLU A 35 -22.23 -14.15 47.06
CA GLU A 35 -22.91 -12.89 46.75
C GLU A 35 -21.95 -11.83 46.15
N GLU A 36 -20.72 -11.75 46.65
CA GLU A 36 -19.69 -10.87 46.07
C GLU A 36 -19.31 -11.31 44.64
N LEU A 37 -19.14 -12.61 44.39
CA LEU A 37 -18.89 -13.15 43.06
C LEU A 37 -20.05 -12.87 42.10
N LYS A 38 -21.30 -13.04 42.53
CA LYS A 38 -22.48 -12.69 41.73
C LYS A 38 -22.50 -11.22 41.37
N LYS A 39 -22.13 -10.34 42.31
CA LYS A 39 -22.05 -8.90 42.05
C LYS A 39 -20.98 -8.59 41.00
N ARG A 40 -19.79 -9.18 41.11
CA ARG A 40 -18.70 -9.02 40.12
C ARG A 40 -19.08 -9.55 38.73
N LEU A 41 -19.74 -10.71 38.67
CA LEU A 41 -20.23 -11.27 37.41
C LEU A 41 -21.25 -10.35 36.73
N ARG A 42 -22.13 -9.70 37.50
CA ARG A 42 -23.08 -8.73 36.95
C ARG A 42 -22.38 -7.53 36.35
N VAL A 43 -21.45 -6.92 37.09
CA VAL A 43 -20.67 -5.77 36.61
C VAL A 43 -19.89 -6.13 35.34
N MET A 44 -19.21 -7.28 35.33
CA MET A 44 -18.45 -7.74 34.17
C MET A 44 -19.35 -7.99 32.95
N LYS A 45 -20.58 -8.45 33.15
CA LYS A 45 -21.56 -8.65 32.07
C LYS A 45 -22.01 -7.31 31.47
N GLU A 46 -22.31 -6.33 32.33
CA GLU A 46 -22.68 -4.97 31.90
C GLU A 46 -21.52 -4.31 31.13
N GLU A 47 -20.28 -4.41 31.65
CA GLU A 47 -19.09 -3.88 30.96
C GLU A 47 -18.87 -4.56 29.59
N LEU A 48 -19.15 -5.85 29.47
CA LEU A 48 -19.04 -6.57 28.21
C LEU A 48 -20.08 -6.10 27.19
N GLU A 49 -21.34 -5.93 27.61
CA GLU A 49 -22.42 -5.41 26.76
C GLU A 49 -22.14 -3.98 26.27
N ASP A 50 -21.60 -3.12 27.14
CA ASP A 50 -21.17 -1.77 26.79
C ASP A 50 -20.02 -1.79 25.78
N LYS A 51 -19.06 -2.72 25.95
CA LYS A 51 -17.93 -2.89 25.02
C LYS A 51 -18.37 -3.42 23.66
N ASP A 52 -19.28 -4.39 23.62
CA ASP A 52 -19.84 -4.91 22.38
C ASP A 52 -20.57 -3.81 21.60
N SER A 53 -21.38 -3.00 22.30
CA SER A 53 -22.06 -1.84 21.71
C SER A 53 -21.07 -0.78 21.18
N GLU A 54 -19.98 -0.53 21.90
CA GLU A 54 -18.90 0.39 21.46
C GLU A 54 -18.19 -0.15 20.21
N LEU A 55 -17.97 -1.47 20.13
CA LEU A 55 -17.36 -2.12 18.96
C LEU A 55 -18.25 -2.02 17.73
N GLU A 56 -19.55 -2.31 17.85
CA GLU A 56 -20.51 -2.17 16.74
C GLU A 56 -20.55 -0.74 16.17
N GLN A 57 -20.52 0.27 17.05
CA GLN A 57 -20.47 1.67 16.64
C GLN A 57 -19.18 2.00 15.89
N ARG A 58 -18.04 1.49 16.37
CA ARG A 58 -16.73 1.68 15.72
C ARG A 58 -16.68 1.01 14.36
N GLU A 59 -17.18 -0.22 14.24
CA GLU A 59 -17.27 -0.94 12.96
C GLU A 59 -18.15 -0.19 11.97
N GLY A 60 -19.31 0.33 12.43
CA GLY A 60 -20.17 1.19 11.62
C GLY A 60 -19.44 2.43 11.10
N LEU A 61 -18.67 3.10 11.95
CA LEU A 61 -17.87 4.26 11.56
C LEU A 61 -16.76 3.90 10.56
N ILE A 62 -16.02 2.81 10.81
CA ILE A 62 -14.95 2.33 9.91
C ILE A 62 -15.53 2.05 8.53
N ASN A 63 -16.67 1.35 8.46
CA ASN A 63 -17.34 1.05 7.19
C ASN A 63 -17.79 2.33 6.47
N ALA A 64 -18.37 3.30 7.19
CA ALA A 64 -18.76 4.57 6.59
C ALA A 64 -17.56 5.37 6.06
N LEU A 65 -16.44 5.37 6.77
CA LEU A 65 -15.20 6.03 6.33
C LEU A 65 -14.60 5.32 5.11
N LEU A 66 -14.55 3.99 5.10
CA LEU A 66 -14.07 3.20 3.97
C LEU A 66 -14.88 3.47 2.70
N VAL A 67 -16.20 3.57 2.81
CA VAL A 67 -17.07 3.93 1.69
C VAL A 67 -16.75 5.33 1.17
N LYS A 68 -16.61 6.32 2.06
CA LYS A 68 -16.23 7.70 1.67
C LYS A 68 -14.86 7.77 1.02
N GLU A 69 -13.89 7.05 1.55
CA GLU A 69 -12.53 6.98 1.01
C GLU A 69 -12.55 6.40 -0.42
N ARG A 70 -13.28 5.30 -0.64
CA ARG A 70 -13.45 4.73 -1.98
C ARG A 70 -14.03 5.72 -2.97
N TYR A 71 -15.13 6.40 -2.62
CA TYR A 71 -15.73 7.41 -3.49
C TYR A 71 -14.77 8.56 -3.82
N ALA A 72 -14.05 9.08 -2.82
CA ALA A 72 -13.07 10.15 -3.04
C ALA A 72 -11.90 9.69 -3.91
N ASN A 73 -11.41 8.47 -3.69
CA ASN A 73 -10.34 7.89 -4.49
C ASN A 73 -10.79 7.66 -5.94
N ASP A 74 -12.00 7.16 -6.16
CA ASP A 74 -12.57 6.97 -7.51
C ASP A 74 -12.68 8.32 -8.25
N GLU A 75 -13.16 9.36 -7.58
CA GLU A 75 -13.25 10.71 -8.16
C GLU A 75 -11.85 11.25 -8.56
N ILE A 76 -10.86 11.10 -7.68
CA ILE A 76 -9.48 11.51 -7.94
C ILE A 76 -8.87 10.72 -9.11
N LEU A 77 -9.07 9.40 -9.14
CA LEU A 77 -8.56 8.54 -10.19
C LEU A 77 -9.18 8.88 -11.55
N GLU A 78 -10.49 9.11 -11.61
CA GLU A 78 -11.14 9.55 -12.85
C GLU A 78 -10.69 10.94 -13.29
N ALA A 79 -10.53 11.88 -12.37
CA ALA A 79 -9.96 13.20 -12.68
C ALA A 79 -8.53 13.08 -13.21
N GLN A 80 -7.70 12.20 -12.64
CA GLN A 80 -6.34 11.96 -13.09
C GLN A 80 -6.28 11.32 -14.47
N LYS A 81 -7.12 10.30 -14.74
CA LYS A 81 -7.23 9.66 -16.06
C LYS A 81 -7.65 10.67 -17.12
N LEU A 82 -8.66 11.49 -16.82
CA LEU A 82 -9.12 12.54 -17.71
C LEU A 82 -7.98 13.53 -17.98
N LEU A 83 -7.29 13.99 -16.94
CA LEU A 83 -6.19 14.94 -17.07
C LEU A 83 -5.04 14.39 -17.93
N ILE A 84 -4.63 13.15 -17.71
CA ILE A 84 -3.62 12.46 -18.53
C ILE A 84 -4.07 12.38 -19.99
N SER A 85 -5.35 12.05 -20.24
CA SER A 85 -5.88 11.96 -21.60
C SER A 85 -5.85 13.32 -22.32
N GLN A 86 -6.28 14.39 -21.64
CA GLN A 86 -6.35 15.74 -22.21
C GLN A 86 -4.96 16.36 -22.41
N MET A 87 -4.03 16.10 -21.49
CA MET A 87 -2.67 16.64 -21.57
C MET A 87 -1.86 16.00 -22.71
N ARG A 88 -2.20 14.79 -23.16
CA ARG A 88 -1.48 14.09 -24.23
C ARG A 88 -1.37 14.92 -25.51
N ASP A 89 -2.43 15.65 -25.86
CA ASP A 89 -2.48 16.45 -27.09
C ASP A 89 -1.97 17.89 -26.88
N LEU A 90 -1.74 18.29 -25.62
CA LEU A 90 -1.36 19.65 -25.24
C LEU A 90 0.14 19.79 -24.96
N THR A 91 0.85 18.68 -24.76
CA THR A 91 2.26 18.67 -24.33
C THR A 91 3.18 18.27 -25.48
N ASP A 92 4.26 19.02 -25.68
CA ASP A 92 5.37 18.68 -26.56
C ASP A 92 6.64 18.38 -25.75
N ASP A 93 7.72 17.95 -26.42
CA ASP A 93 9.00 17.64 -25.77
C ASP A 93 9.67 18.84 -25.06
N ARG A 94 9.17 20.06 -25.30
CA ARG A 94 9.68 21.30 -24.70
C ARG A 94 8.87 21.73 -23.48
N THR A 95 7.75 21.06 -23.18
CA THR A 95 6.92 21.37 -22.01
C THR A 95 7.51 20.78 -20.72
N THR A 96 7.54 21.59 -19.66
CA THR A 96 8.01 21.18 -18.32
C THR A 96 7.15 20.04 -17.74
N ILE A 97 5.83 20.12 -17.90
CA ILE A 97 4.89 19.10 -17.47
C ILE A 97 4.37 18.37 -18.69
N ARG A 98 4.65 17.06 -18.77
CA ARG A 98 4.28 16.22 -19.92
C ARG A 98 3.66 14.89 -19.49
N VAL A 99 3.04 14.19 -20.42
CA VAL A 99 2.64 12.79 -20.21
C VAL A 99 3.81 11.88 -20.57
N LYS A 100 4.40 11.21 -19.58
CA LYS A 100 5.43 10.18 -19.77
C LYS A 100 4.79 8.80 -19.74
N ARG A 101 5.22 7.90 -20.62
CA ARG A 101 4.77 6.50 -20.65
C ARG A 101 5.76 5.65 -19.84
N MET A 102 5.48 5.45 -18.56
CA MET A 102 6.37 4.72 -17.65
C MET A 102 6.46 3.24 -18.07
N GLY A 103 7.67 2.73 -18.18
CA GLY A 103 7.96 1.37 -18.64
C GLY A 103 7.94 1.20 -20.15
N HIS A 104 7.79 2.29 -20.91
CA HIS A 104 7.91 2.26 -22.37
C HIS A 104 9.38 2.23 -22.77
N LEU A 105 9.75 1.27 -23.62
CA LEU A 105 11.11 1.15 -24.10
C LEU A 105 11.43 2.29 -25.08
N ASP A 106 12.51 3.03 -24.82
CA ASP A 106 13.01 4.05 -25.74
C ASP A 106 13.64 3.39 -26.97
N VAL A 107 13.18 3.80 -28.15
CA VAL A 107 13.61 3.25 -29.44
C VAL A 107 14.88 3.91 -29.96
N GLU A 108 15.19 5.14 -29.53
CA GLU A 108 16.33 5.90 -30.05
C GLU A 108 17.69 5.18 -29.89
N PRO A 109 17.98 4.54 -28.74
CA PRO A 109 19.22 3.79 -28.56
C PRO A 109 19.36 2.61 -29.53
N PHE A 110 18.26 1.90 -29.83
CA PHE A 110 18.24 0.78 -30.77
C PHE A 110 18.51 1.25 -32.21
N VAL A 111 17.84 2.32 -32.63
CA VAL A 111 18.06 2.94 -33.96
C VAL A 111 19.51 3.40 -34.11
N LYS A 112 20.07 4.01 -33.07
CA LYS A 112 21.46 4.48 -33.06
C LYS A 112 22.47 3.33 -33.11
N ALA A 113 22.22 2.26 -32.35
CA ALA A 113 23.05 1.06 -32.35
C ALA A 113 23.00 0.33 -33.70
N SER A 114 21.81 0.14 -34.30
CA SER A 114 21.64 -0.47 -35.62
C SER A 114 22.36 0.31 -36.72
N LYS A 115 22.26 1.65 -36.71
CA LYS A 115 23.01 2.52 -37.64
C LYS A 115 24.52 2.35 -37.53
N ARG A 116 25.05 2.17 -36.31
CA ARG A 116 26.49 1.91 -36.09
C ARG A 116 26.92 0.53 -36.58
N ARG A 117 26.04 -0.48 -36.45
CA ARG A 117 26.31 -1.86 -36.85
C ARG A 117 26.04 -2.15 -38.33
N LEU A 118 25.35 -1.26 -39.04
CA LEU A 118 24.89 -1.45 -40.44
C LEU A 118 24.02 -2.70 -40.63
N THR A 119 23.33 -3.14 -39.57
CA THR A 119 22.56 -4.39 -39.56
C THR A 119 21.09 -4.20 -39.95
N GLY A 120 20.51 -3.00 -39.73
CA GLY A 120 19.12 -2.70 -40.09
C GLY A 120 18.04 -3.47 -39.31
N ASN A 121 18.44 -4.19 -38.26
CA ASN A 121 17.59 -5.06 -37.44
C ASN A 121 17.12 -4.41 -36.12
N ASP A 122 17.19 -3.08 -36.01
CA ASP A 122 16.71 -2.33 -34.84
C ASP A 122 15.24 -2.61 -34.52
N THR A 123 14.40 -2.76 -35.54
CA THR A 123 12.96 -3.00 -35.33
C THR A 123 12.70 -4.37 -34.70
N GLU A 124 13.42 -5.40 -35.16
CA GLU A 124 13.27 -6.78 -34.66
C GLU A 124 13.71 -6.87 -33.20
N VAL A 125 14.89 -6.32 -32.89
CA VAL A 125 15.42 -6.35 -31.53
C VAL A 125 14.62 -5.46 -30.59
N TYR A 126 14.17 -4.29 -31.03
CA TYR A 126 13.28 -3.46 -30.22
C TYR A 126 11.99 -4.22 -29.84
N ALA A 127 11.36 -4.90 -30.80
CA ALA A 127 10.13 -5.67 -30.56
C ALA A 127 10.38 -6.85 -29.60
N GLU A 128 11.48 -7.58 -29.77
CA GLU A 128 11.87 -8.66 -28.86
C GLU A 128 12.03 -8.16 -27.42
N TRP A 129 12.65 -6.99 -27.23
CA TRP A 129 12.83 -6.42 -25.89
C TRP A 129 11.54 -5.86 -25.29
N GLU A 130 10.63 -5.32 -26.11
CA GLU A 130 9.28 -4.99 -25.65
C GLU A 130 8.53 -6.23 -25.14
N GLU A 131 8.68 -7.39 -25.79
CA GLU A 131 8.07 -8.65 -25.34
C GLU A 131 8.71 -9.16 -24.05
N ASN A 132 10.05 -9.16 -23.97
CA ASN A 132 10.78 -9.55 -22.76
C ASN A 132 10.33 -8.70 -21.56
N LEU A 133 10.22 -7.37 -21.70
CA LEU A 133 9.78 -6.47 -20.62
C LEU A 133 8.38 -6.84 -20.07
N ARG A 134 7.51 -7.39 -20.92
CA ARG A 134 6.14 -7.79 -20.57
C ARG A 134 6.05 -9.22 -20.03
N ASP A 135 7.10 -10.03 -20.15
CA ASP A 135 7.10 -11.42 -19.69
C ASP A 135 7.11 -11.49 -18.14
N PRO A 136 6.04 -11.96 -17.49
CA PRO A 136 5.97 -12.07 -16.04
C PRO A 136 7.00 -13.05 -15.44
N HIS A 137 7.53 -13.99 -16.23
CA HIS A 137 8.50 -15.00 -15.77
C HIS A 137 9.93 -14.49 -15.74
N TRP A 138 10.25 -13.43 -16.47
CA TRP A 138 11.58 -12.84 -16.44
C TRP A 138 11.61 -11.68 -15.44
N GLN A 139 12.17 -11.90 -14.25
CA GLN A 139 12.27 -10.91 -13.16
C GLN A 139 13.74 -10.63 -12.83
N PRO A 140 14.45 -9.84 -13.66
CA PRO A 140 15.88 -9.56 -13.48
C PRO A 140 16.11 -8.53 -12.37
N PHE A 141 15.66 -8.82 -11.15
CA PHE A 141 15.75 -7.92 -10.00
C PHE A 141 16.49 -8.58 -8.85
N LYS A 142 17.27 -7.77 -8.13
CA LYS A 142 17.90 -8.15 -6.87
C LYS A 142 17.54 -7.16 -5.78
N ARG A 143 17.51 -7.65 -4.54
CA ARG A 143 17.29 -6.82 -3.36
C ARG A 143 18.62 -6.24 -2.89
N VAL A 144 18.64 -4.92 -2.71
CA VAL A 144 19.78 -4.19 -2.15
C VAL A 144 19.32 -3.50 -0.89
N GLU A 145 20.06 -3.72 0.20
CA GLU A 145 19.81 -3.07 1.48
C GLU A 145 20.63 -1.78 1.57
N THR A 146 19.95 -0.67 1.80
CA THR A 146 20.58 0.63 2.09
C THR A 146 20.05 1.12 3.43
N GLY A 147 20.79 0.82 4.50
CA GLY A 147 20.34 1.08 5.87
C GLY A 147 19.13 0.20 6.23
N ASN A 148 18.01 0.83 6.60
CA ASN A 148 16.75 0.13 6.93
C ASN A 148 15.81 -0.02 5.72
N ILE A 149 16.26 0.35 4.52
CA ILE A 149 15.43 0.29 3.30
C ILE A 149 15.93 -0.87 2.44
N VAL A 150 15.04 -1.83 2.18
CA VAL A 150 15.24 -2.87 1.18
C VAL A 150 14.62 -2.39 -0.12
N LYS A 151 15.42 -2.19 -1.17
CA LYS A 151 14.95 -1.78 -2.50
C LYS A 151 15.27 -2.86 -3.53
N GLU A 152 14.31 -3.15 -4.40
CA GLU A 152 14.56 -3.95 -5.60
C GLU A 152 15.14 -3.07 -6.70
N VAL A 153 16.28 -3.51 -7.24
CA VAL A 153 16.98 -2.87 -8.35
C VAL A 153 17.25 -3.90 -9.43
N VAL A 154 17.39 -3.45 -10.67
CA VAL A 154 17.70 -4.34 -11.79
C VAL A 154 19.05 -5.03 -11.54
N ASP A 155 19.08 -6.34 -11.74
CA ASP A 155 20.31 -7.11 -11.67
C ASP A 155 21.03 -7.04 -13.02
N GLU A 156 22.01 -6.13 -13.12
CA GLU A 156 22.85 -5.99 -14.33
C GLU A 156 23.66 -7.26 -14.66
N GLU A 157 23.75 -8.21 -13.72
CA GLU A 157 24.42 -9.49 -13.95
C GLU A 157 23.52 -10.55 -14.60
N ASP A 158 22.24 -10.24 -14.83
CA ASP A 158 21.29 -11.09 -15.55
C ASP A 158 21.82 -11.45 -16.95
N GLU A 159 21.71 -12.72 -17.32
CA GLU A 159 22.26 -13.26 -18.57
C GLU A 159 21.69 -12.57 -19.82
N LYS A 160 20.40 -12.25 -19.84
CA LYS A 160 19.80 -11.54 -20.99
C LYS A 160 20.33 -10.11 -21.07
N LEU A 161 20.44 -9.41 -19.95
CA LEU A 161 20.97 -8.02 -19.92
C LEU A 161 22.46 -7.95 -20.27
N LYS A 162 23.27 -8.94 -19.85
CA LYS A 162 24.67 -9.07 -20.25
C LYS A 162 24.80 -9.26 -21.76
N ASN A 163 24.08 -10.22 -22.32
CA ASN A 163 24.09 -10.47 -23.76
C ASN A 163 23.65 -9.23 -24.56
N LEU A 164 22.62 -8.52 -24.09
CA LEU A 164 22.20 -7.25 -24.68
C LEU A 164 23.31 -6.21 -24.69
N ARG A 165 24.01 -6.05 -23.57
CA ARG A 165 25.11 -5.09 -23.44
C ARG A 165 26.26 -5.43 -24.38
N GLU A 166 26.62 -6.71 -24.48
CA GLU A 166 27.70 -7.17 -25.35
C GLU A 166 27.36 -7.01 -26.83
N GLU A 167 26.14 -7.34 -27.23
CA GLU A 167 25.73 -7.29 -28.63
C GLU A 167 25.38 -5.87 -29.11
N TRP A 168 24.59 -5.13 -28.32
CA TRP A 168 23.96 -3.88 -28.73
C TRP A 168 24.51 -2.64 -28.03
N GLY A 169 25.34 -2.84 -27.01
CA GLY A 169 26.05 -1.79 -26.30
C GLY A 169 25.30 -1.22 -25.10
N GLU A 170 26.05 -0.40 -24.36
CA GLU A 170 25.65 0.17 -23.07
C GLU A 170 24.40 1.06 -23.17
N GLU A 171 24.24 1.82 -24.25
CA GLU A 171 23.08 2.72 -24.43
C GLU A 171 21.77 1.94 -24.55
N VAL A 172 21.77 0.79 -25.24
CA VAL A 172 20.59 -0.06 -25.41
C VAL A 172 20.23 -0.78 -24.11
N MET A 173 21.24 -1.33 -23.42
CA MET A 173 21.04 -1.96 -22.11
C MET A 173 20.47 -0.96 -21.09
N ASN A 174 20.96 0.30 -21.07
CA ASN A 174 20.46 1.32 -20.16
C ASN A 174 19.00 1.72 -20.45
N ALA A 175 18.59 1.69 -21.73
CA ALA A 175 17.20 1.92 -22.11
C ALA A 175 16.27 0.84 -21.56
N VAL A 176 16.66 -0.44 -21.71
CA VAL A 176 15.93 -1.59 -21.15
C VAL A 176 15.91 -1.54 -19.62
N LYS A 177 17.05 -1.26 -18.98
CA LYS A 177 17.15 -1.11 -17.53
C LYS A 177 16.20 -0.04 -17.01
N THR A 178 16.19 1.14 -17.63
CA THR A 178 15.29 2.23 -17.25
C THR A 178 13.83 1.79 -17.39
N ALA A 179 13.46 1.13 -18.49
CA ALA A 179 12.11 0.62 -18.66
C ALA A 179 11.74 -0.44 -17.59
N LEU A 180 12.65 -1.34 -17.23
CA LEU A 180 12.46 -2.32 -16.15
C LEU A 180 12.23 -1.65 -14.79
N GLU A 181 13.04 -0.66 -14.44
CA GLU A 181 12.91 0.09 -13.18
C GLU A 181 11.55 0.82 -13.13
N GLU A 182 11.14 1.44 -14.23
CA GLU A 182 9.84 2.11 -14.32
C GLU A 182 8.66 1.13 -14.26
N VAL A 183 8.77 -0.05 -14.90
CA VAL A 183 7.75 -1.10 -14.77
C VAL A 183 7.62 -1.54 -13.31
N ASN A 184 8.74 -1.76 -12.62
CA ASN A 184 8.72 -2.21 -11.23
C ASN A 184 8.16 -1.15 -10.27
N GLU A 185 8.42 0.13 -10.54
CA GLU A 185 7.91 1.24 -9.72
C GLU A 185 6.42 1.51 -9.94
N PHE A 186 5.94 1.45 -11.19
CA PHE A 186 4.59 1.91 -11.53
C PHE A 186 3.57 0.80 -11.74
N ASN A 187 4.00 -0.39 -12.16
CA ASN A 187 3.11 -1.52 -12.42
C ASN A 187 3.83 -2.87 -12.32
N PRO A 188 4.37 -3.23 -11.13
CA PRO A 188 5.19 -4.43 -10.96
C PRO A 188 4.43 -5.72 -11.32
N SER A 189 3.15 -5.80 -10.96
CA SER A 189 2.32 -6.98 -11.23
C SER A 189 1.82 -7.05 -12.66
N GLY A 190 1.38 -5.93 -13.24
CA GLY A 190 0.76 -5.91 -14.55
C GLY A 190 1.76 -5.80 -15.71
N ARG A 191 2.93 -5.20 -15.48
CA ARG A 191 3.99 -4.99 -16.49
C ARG A 191 3.54 -4.32 -17.79
N HIS A 192 2.47 -3.54 -17.71
CA HIS A 192 2.01 -2.72 -18.82
C HIS A 192 2.44 -1.28 -18.61
N VAL A 193 2.69 -0.60 -19.73
CA VAL A 193 3.05 0.82 -19.75
C VAL A 193 1.97 1.67 -19.07
N VAL A 194 2.37 2.49 -18.10
CA VAL A 194 1.47 3.40 -17.38
C VAL A 194 1.74 4.84 -17.80
N PRO A 195 0.77 5.56 -18.38
CA PRO A 195 0.92 6.98 -18.65
C PRO A 195 0.82 7.77 -17.33
N THR A 196 1.79 8.64 -17.09
CA THR A 196 1.91 9.42 -15.85
C THR A 196 2.26 10.87 -16.17
N LEU A 197 1.70 11.81 -15.39
CA LEU A 197 2.08 13.22 -15.46
C LEU A 197 3.48 13.39 -14.88
N TRP A 198 4.40 13.90 -15.68
CA TRP A 198 5.83 13.94 -15.38
C TRP A 198 6.33 15.38 -15.39
N ASN A 199 7.09 15.74 -14.36
CA ASN A 199 7.86 16.98 -14.33
C ASN A 199 9.25 16.68 -14.88
N SER A 200 9.51 17.11 -16.11
CA SER A 200 10.77 16.88 -16.82
C SER A 200 11.94 17.64 -16.19
N GLU A 201 11.70 18.81 -15.59
CA GLU A 201 12.75 19.58 -14.91
C GLU A 201 13.18 18.93 -13.59
N GLN A 202 12.24 18.30 -12.89
CA GLN A 202 12.50 17.66 -11.59
C GLN A 202 12.82 16.17 -11.69
N GLY A 203 12.63 15.55 -12.86
CA GLY A 203 12.88 14.12 -13.07
C GLY A 203 11.99 13.22 -12.20
N ARG A 204 10.75 13.62 -11.92
CA ARG A 204 9.79 12.84 -11.12
C ARG A 204 8.35 13.05 -11.57
N VAL A 205 7.44 12.24 -11.01
CA VAL A 205 5.99 12.45 -11.14
C VAL A 205 5.63 13.88 -10.72
N ALA A 206 4.85 14.54 -11.56
CA ALA A 206 4.36 15.88 -11.31
C ALA A 206 3.28 15.86 -10.22
N THR A 207 3.36 16.79 -9.28
CA THR A 207 2.31 17.01 -8.29
C THR A 207 1.09 17.67 -8.93
N LEU A 208 -0.10 17.46 -8.36
CA LEU A 208 -1.32 18.13 -8.82
C LEU A 208 -1.17 19.66 -8.86
N ARG A 209 -0.44 20.23 -7.89
CA ARG A 209 -0.15 21.67 -7.85
C ARG A 209 0.65 22.13 -9.08
N GLU A 210 1.71 21.39 -9.43
CA GLU A 210 2.52 21.68 -10.62
C GLU A 210 1.68 21.59 -11.90
N VAL A 211 0.84 20.57 -12.01
CA VAL A 211 -0.01 20.38 -13.19
C VAL A 211 -1.06 21.49 -13.32
N ILE A 212 -1.76 21.85 -12.24
CA ILE A 212 -2.74 22.94 -12.24
C ILE A 212 -2.07 24.27 -12.59
N ALA A 213 -0.88 24.54 -12.04
CA ALA A 213 -0.12 25.75 -12.34
C ALA A 213 0.25 25.82 -13.82
N HIS A 214 0.72 24.70 -14.39
CA HIS A 214 1.06 24.59 -15.81
C HIS A 214 -0.16 24.83 -16.71
N MET A 215 -1.29 24.15 -16.47
CA MET A 215 -2.52 24.35 -17.23
C MET A 215 -3.03 25.79 -17.15
N THR A 216 -2.98 26.40 -15.96
CA THR A 216 -3.39 27.80 -15.77
C THR A 216 -2.52 28.75 -16.59
N HIS A 217 -1.22 28.47 -16.68
CA HIS A 217 -0.30 29.22 -17.51
C HIS A 217 -0.65 29.08 -19.00
N GLU A 218 -0.81 27.85 -19.49
CA GLU A 218 -1.15 27.58 -20.89
C GLU A 218 -2.46 28.26 -21.32
N ILE A 219 -3.51 28.16 -20.50
CA ILE A 219 -4.79 28.83 -20.76
C ILE A 219 -4.63 30.35 -20.86
N LYS A 220 -3.84 30.97 -19.96
CA LYS A 220 -3.58 32.42 -20.00
C LYS A 220 -2.81 32.81 -21.25
N THR A 221 -1.83 32.02 -21.65
CA THR A 221 -1.02 32.24 -22.85
C THR A 221 -1.87 32.14 -24.13
N LEU A 222 -2.74 31.12 -24.23
CA LEU A 222 -3.67 30.95 -25.35
C LEU A 222 -4.66 32.11 -25.46
N LYS A 223 -5.23 32.57 -24.34
CA LYS A 223 -6.15 33.73 -24.31
C LYS A 223 -5.48 35.00 -24.82
N ARG A 224 -4.23 35.28 -24.40
CA ARG A 224 -3.47 36.44 -24.87
C ARG A 224 -3.22 36.37 -26.38
N LYS A 225 -2.79 35.21 -26.89
CA LYS A 225 -2.56 35.00 -28.34
C LYS A 225 -3.84 35.20 -29.15
N LYS A 226 -4.99 34.70 -28.68
CA LYS A 226 -6.29 34.91 -29.35
C LYS A 226 -6.66 36.39 -29.43
N ASN A 227 -6.54 37.12 -28.31
CA ASN A 227 -6.85 38.55 -28.28
C ASN A 227 -5.93 39.38 -29.18
N LEU A 228 -4.66 39.02 -29.30
CA LEU A 228 -3.72 39.65 -30.23
C LEU A 228 -4.10 39.39 -31.70
N LYS A 229 -4.60 38.19 -32.04
CA LYS A 229 -5.09 37.88 -33.39
C LYS A 229 -6.37 38.60 -33.78
N HIS A 230 -7.25 38.92 -32.83
CA HIS A 230 -8.49 39.67 -33.09
C HIS A 230 -8.29 41.19 -33.17
N ARG A 231 -7.10 41.68 -32.79
CA ARG A 231 -6.73 43.10 -32.85
C ARG A 231 -5.91 43.46 -34.10
N LYS A 232 -5.56 42.47 -34.91
CA LYS A 232 -4.93 42.63 -36.23
C LYS A 232 -5.99 42.45 -37.31
#